data_AF-A0A7C2YHQ8-F1
#
_entry.id   AF-A0A7C2YHQ8-F1
#
_cell.length_a   1.000
_cell.length_b   1.000
_cell.length_c   1.000
_cell.angle_alpha   90.00
_cell.angle_beta   90.00
_cell.angle_gamma   90.00
#
_symmetry.space_group_name_H-M   'P 1'
#
loop_
_entity.id
_entity.type
_entity.pdbx_description
1 polymer ?
#
loop_
_entity_poly.entity_id
_entity_poly.type
_entity_poly.pdbx_seq_one_letter_code
_entity_poly.pdbx_strand_id
1 'polypeptide(L)' 'MPTKPKIAVYWTGSCGGCDVSFLELGTALLDVLSQVEIAFWPALVDTKRADLEGMPRRSITASLINGTLRTEENV' A
#
# COMPACT_ATOMS: atom_id res chain seq x y z
N MET A 1 -12.28 -17.50 -12.34
CA MET A 1 -10.93 -17.29 -11.74
C MET A 1 -11.16 -16.63 -10.39
N PRO A 2 -10.57 -17.09 -9.28
CA PRO A 2 -10.70 -16.38 -8.00
C PRO A 2 -10.06 -15.00 -8.14
N THR A 3 -10.77 -13.96 -7.70
CA THR A 3 -10.29 -12.58 -7.75
C THR A 3 -9.16 -12.42 -6.75
N LYS A 4 -7.98 -11.95 -7.19
CA LYS A 4 -6.86 -11.67 -6.27
C LYS A 4 -7.30 -10.61 -5.25
N PRO A 5 -6.95 -10.73 -3.96
CA PRO A 5 -7.24 -9.70 -2.98
C PRO A 5 -6.54 -8.39 -3.38
N LYS A 6 -7.30 -7.29 -3.34
CA LYS A 6 -6.76 -5.95 -3.57
C LYS A 6 -6.17 -5.42 -2.28
N ILE A 7 -4.91 -4.99 -2.31
CA ILE A 7 -4.23 -4.41 -1.15
C ILE A 7 -3.81 -2.97 -1.42
N ALA A 8 -3.65 -2.21 -0.34
CA ALA A 8 -3.01 -0.90 -0.38
C ALA A 8 -1.89 -0.78 0.66
N VAL A 9 -0.89 0.03 0.35
CA VAL A 9 0.19 0.43 1.26
C VAL A 9 0.28 1.95 1.23
N TYR A 10 0.28 2.59 2.40
CA TYR A 10 0.40 4.03 2.49
C TYR A 10 1.25 4.46 3.68
N TRP A 11 2.26 5.28 3.38
CA TRP A 11 3.07 5.94 4.38
C TRP A 11 2.43 7.25 4.86
N THR A 12 2.62 7.56 6.13
CA THR A 12 2.16 8.79 6.78
C THR A 12 3.39 9.60 7.19
N GLY A 13 3.54 10.03 8.45
CA GLY A 13 4.82 10.55 8.96
C GLY A 13 5.85 9.42 9.04
N SER A 14 6.48 9.07 7.91
CA SER A 14 7.41 7.95 7.79
C SER A 14 8.70 8.34 7.07
N CYS A 15 9.80 7.65 7.38
CA CYS A 15 11.08 7.77 6.68
C CYS A 15 11.18 6.87 5.44
N GLY A 16 10.15 6.08 5.11
CA GLY A 16 10.17 5.11 4.00
C GLY A 16 10.84 3.78 4.33
N GLY A 17 11.39 3.61 5.54
CA GLY A 17 12.06 2.37 5.94
C GLY A 17 11.15 1.14 5.94
N CYS A 18 9.85 1.30 6.20
CA CYS A 18 8.89 0.19 6.13
C CYS A 18 8.77 -0.35 4.71
N ASP A 19 8.68 0.52 3.70
CA ASP A 19 8.60 0.14 2.30
C ASP A 19 9.89 -0.54 1.82
N VAL A 20 11.04 0.01 2.22
CA VAL A 20 12.34 -0.61 1.94
C VAL A 20 12.46 -1.99 2.58
N SER A 21 11.92 -2.18 3.79
CA SER A 21 11.98 -3.48 4.46
C SER A 21 11.27 -4.61 3.69
N PHE A 22 10.31 -4.29 2.81
CA PHE A 22 9.71 -5.30 1.95
C PHE A 22 10.67 -5.81 0.87
N LEU A 23 11.66 -5.01 0.47
CA LEU A 23 12.69 -5.42 -0.50
C LEU A 23 13.63 -6.47 0.09
N GLU A 24 13.76 -6.54 1.42
CA GLU A 24 14.55 -7.57 2.12
C GLU A 24 13.98 -8.98 1.94
N LEU A 25 12.73 -9.11 1.47
CA LEU A 25 12.16 -10.40 1.05
C LEU A 25 12.84 -10.96 -0.22
N GLY A 26 13.59 -10.14 -0.95
CA GLY A 26 14.26 -10.55 -2.18
C GLY A 26 13.29 -11.10 -3.22
N THR A 27 13.63 -12.24 -3.84
CA THR A 27 12.81 -12.85 -4.90
C THR A 27 11.44 -13.34 -4.42
N ALA A 28 11.29 -13.67 -3.13
CA ALA A 28 10.02 -14.09 -2.57
C ALA A 28 8.96 -12.98 -2.62
N LEU A 29 9.39 -11.71 -2.73
CA LEU A 29 8.48 -10.59 -2.97
C LEU A 29 7.69 -10.78 -4.26
N LEU A 30 8.29 -11.36 -5.30
CA LEU A 30 7.61 -11.59 -6.59
C LEU A 30 6.47 -12.61 -6.44
N ASP A 31 6.66 -13.64 -5.60
CA ASP A 31 5.62 -14.63 -5.31
C ASP A 31 4.43 -13.97 -4.59
N VAL A 32 4.71 -13.12 -3.60
CA VAL A 32 3.68 -12.34 -2.88
C VAL A 32 2.94 -11.41 -3.84
N LEU A 33 3.67 -10.62 -4.64
CA LEU A 33 3.10 -9.70 -5.62
C LEU A 33 2.28 -10.43 -6.70
N SER A 34 2.61 -11.69 -7.01
CA SER A 34 1.83 -12.51 -7.93
C SER A 34 0.45 -12.89 -7.38
N GLN A 35 0.26 -12.87 -6.06
CA GLN A 35 -0.96 -13.33 -5.40
C GLN A 35 -1.95 -12.19 -5.09
N VAL A 36 -1.52 -10.94 -5.20
CA VAL A 36 -2.33 -9.76 -4.85
C VAL A 36 -2.49 -8.82 -6.04
N GLU A 37 -3.45 -7.90 -5.95
CA GLU A 37 -3.56 -6.74 -6.82
C GLU A 37 -3.23 -5.50 -6.00
N ILE A 38 -2.24 -4.70 -6.43
CA ILE A 38 -1.92 -3.45 -5.75
C ILE A 38 -2.89 -2.37 -6.23
N ALA A 39 -3.81 -1.98 -5.34
CA ALA A 39 -4.75 -0.90 -5.58
C ALA A 39 -4.12 0.48 -5.39
N PHE A 40 -3.22 0.60 -4.40
CA PHE A 40 -2.57 1.85 -4.07
C PHE A 40 -1.27 1.60 -3.32
N TRP A 41 -0.14 1.98 -3.89
CA TRP A 41 1.16 1.95 -3.22
C TRP A 41 2.12 2.92 -3.92
N PRO A 42 2.14 4.20 -3.50
CA PRO A 42 2.88 5.25 -4.21
C PRO A 42 4.39 5.01 -4.38
N ALA A 43 5.00 4.18 -3.53
CA ALA A 43 6.41 3.82 -3.62
C ALA A 43 6.71 2.78 -4.73
N LEU A 44 5.71 2.00 -5.14
CA LEU A 44 5.88 0.87 -6.07
C LEU A 44 5.09 1.03 -7.38
N VAL A 45 3.92 1.67 -7.33
CA VAL A 45 3.05 1.88 -8.50
C VAL A 45 2.63 3.34 -8.61
N ASP A 46 2.42 3.82 -9.84
CA ASP A 46 2.09 5.23 -10.11
C ASP A 46 0.61 5.60 -9.87
N THR A 47 -0.05 4.93 -8.93
CA THR A 47 -1.45 5.20 -8.56
C THR A 47 -1.54 6.56 -7.88
N LYS A 48 -2.44 7.43 -8.36
CA LYS A 48 -2.69 8.74 -7.78
C LYS A 48 -3.83 8.67 -6.77
N ARG A 49 -3.92 9.70 -5.93
CA ARG A 49 -5.02 9.82 -4.94
C ARG A 49 -6.40 9.80 -5.61
N ALA A 50 -6.55 10.43 -6.76
CA ALA A 50 -7.79 10.46 -7.53
C ALA A 50 -8.24 9.05 -7.97
N ASP A 51 -7.30 8.18 -8.32
CA ASP A 51 -7.60 6.79 -8.69
C ASP A 51 -8.19 6.02 -7.50
N LEU A 52 -7.62 6.24 -6.30
CA LEU A 52 -8.09 5.65 -5.05
C LEU A 52 -9.48 6.19 -4.65
N GLU A 53 -9.70 7.51 -4.79
CA GLU A 53 -11.00 8.16 -4.52
C GLU A 53 -12.11 7.66 -5.46
N GLY A 54 -11.77 7.31 -6.70
CA GLY A 54 -12.70 6.73 -7.68
C GLY A 54 -13.01 5.24 -7.48
N MET A 55 -12.34 4.55 -6.55
CA MET A 55 -12.57 3.13 -6.31
C MET A 55 -13.92 2.86 -5.63
N PRO A 56 -14.56 1.72 -5.92
CA PRO A 56 -15.78 1.33 -5.21
C PRO A 56 -15.55 1.21 -3.70
N ARG A 57 -16.52 1.65 -2.91
CA ARG A 57 -16.45 1.53 -1.45
C ARG A 57 -16.23 0.07 -1.03
N ARG A 58 -15.28 -0.16 -0.10
CA ARG A 58 -14.88 -1.50 0.38
C ARG A 58 -14.30 -2.43 -0.69
N SER A 59 -13.76 -1.91 -1.80
CA SER A 59 -13.08 -2.73 -2.82
C SER A 59 -11.68 -3.21 -2.42
N ILE A 60 -11.05 -2.56 -1.43
CA ILE A 60 -9.72 -2.95 -0.92
C ILE A 60 -9.92 -3.93 0.23
N THR A 61 -9.26 -5.08 0.13
CA THR A 61 -9.33 -6.17 1.12
C THR A 61 -8.57 -5.82 2.39
N ALA A 62 -7.36 -5.26 2.26
CA ALA A 62 -6.54 -4.84 3.39
C ALA A 62 -5.65 -3.66 3.02
N SER A 63 -5.35 -2.81 4.01
CA SER A 63 -4.43 -1.69 3.87
C SER A 63 -3.35 -1.75 4.95
N LEU A 64 -2.09 -1.67 4.53
CA LEU A 64 -0.95 -1.51 5.43
C LEU A 64 -0.64 -0.02 5.53
N ILE A 65 -0.79 0.54 6.73
CA ILE A 65 -0.55 1.96 7.00
C ILE A 65 0.66 2.06 7.92
N ASN A 66 1.68 2.80 7.48
CA ASN A 66 2.96 2.93 8.19
C ASN A 66 3.28 4.40 8.52
N GLY A 67 4.05 4.60 9.59
CA GLY A 67 4.43 5.93 10.10
C GLY A 67 3.47 6.48 11.15
N THR A 68 3.70 7.75 11.52
CA THR A 68 2.90 8.45 12.53
C THR A 68 1.71 9.18 11.89
N LEU A 69 0.56 9.09 12.55
CA LEU A 69 -0.61 9.92 12.23
C LEU A 69 -0.44 11.27 12.93
N ARG A 70 -0.27 12.33 12.13
CA ARG A 70 -0.20 13.69 12.67
C ARG A 70 -1.57 14.13 13.15
N THR A 71 -1.65 14.59 14.38
CA THR A 71 -2.81 15.26 14.96
C THR A 71 -2.61 16.77 14.92
N GLU A 72 -3.64 17.52 15.28
CA GLU A 72 -3.58 18.99 15.39
C GLU A 72 -2.53 19.48 16.42
N GLU A 73 -2.14 18.63 17.37
CA GLU A 73 -1.11 18.94 18.37
C GLU A 73 0.32 18.83 17.81
N ASN A 74 0.52 18.21 16.64
CA ASN A 74 1.82 17.91 16.07
C ASN A 74 1.90 18.37 14.59
N VAL A 75 1.79 19.69 14.36
CA VAL A 75 1.78 20.40 13.05
C VAL A 75 3.18 20.68 12.49
#